data_AF-A0A8T3URC5-F1
#
_entry.id   AF-A0A8T3URC5-F1
#
_cell.length_a   1.000
_cell.length_b   1.000
_cell.length_c   1.000
_cell.angle_alpha   90.00
_cell.angle_beta   90.00
_cell.angle_gamma   90.00
#
_symmetry.space_group_name_H-M   'P 1'
#
loop_
_entity.id
_entity.type
_entity.pdbx_description
1 polymer ?
#
loop_
_entity_poly.entity_id
_entity_poly.type
_entity_poly.pdbx_seq_one_letter_code
_entity_poly.pdbx_strand_id
1 'polypeptide(L)'
;MKINEVTNGMNEVSVSGEITEISQPKEITTRFGMNRVATAKLKDETGEIQLSLWGKQIDMVSVGDKVEIVNGYTKDFHGQIQLNVGKNGSLNKL
;
A
#
# COMPACT_ATOMS: atom_id res chain seq x y z
N MET A 1 -1.36 5.31 -13.44
CA MET A 1 -2.31 4.28 -13.92
C MET A 1 -3.54 4.27 -13.04
N LYS A 2 -4.59 3.54 -13.41
CA LYS A 2 -5.80 3.36 -12.59
C LYS A 2 -5.74 2.08 -11.77
N ILE A 3 -6.45 2.04 -10.64
CA ILE A 3 -6.39 0.90 -9.72
C ILE A 3 -6.95 -0.38 -10.37
N ASN A 4 -8.00 -0.29 -11.18
CA ASN A 4 -8.57 -1.46 -11.87
C ASN A 4 -7.64 -2.10 -12.93
N GLU A 5 -6.58 -1.39 -13.34
CA GLU A 5 -5.56 -1.91 -14.27
C GLU A 5 -4.46 -2.69 -13.53
N VAL A 6 -4.44 -2.62 -12.20
CA VAL A 6 -3.41 -3.27 -11.38
C VAL A 6 -3.72 -4.76 -11.24
N THR A 7 -2.77 -5.58 -11.67
CA THR A 7 -2.83 -7.05 -11.60
C THR A 7 -1.65 -7.59 -10.80
N ASN A 8 -1.69 -8.87 -10.43
CA ASN A 8 -0.63 -9.50 -9.63
C ASN A 8 0.72 -9.55 -10.38
N GLY A 9 1.83 -9.35 -9.66
CA GLY A 9 3.19 -9.48 -10.19
C GLY A 9 3.69 -8.27 -10.97
N MET A 10 2.93 -7.17 -11.01
CA MET A 10 3.36 -5.92 -11.63
C MET A 10 4.44 -5.22 -10.79
N ASN A 11 5.41 -4.62 -11.48
CA ASN A 11 6.40 -3.71 -10.93
C ASN A 11 6.12 -2.29 -11.46
N GLU A 12 6.75 -1.27 -10.86
CA GLU A 12 6.64 0.13 -11.29
C GLU A 12 5.19 0.68 -11.28
N VAL A 13 4.36 0.16 -10.37
CA VAL A 13 2.97 0.56 -10.21
C VAL A 13 2.91 1.94 -9.58
N SER A 14 2.34 2.91 -10.29
CA SER A 14 2.12 4.27 -9.77
C SER A 14 0.66 4.68 -9.88
N VAL A 15 -0.01 4.76 -8.73
CA VAL A 15 -1.45 5.03 -8.59
C VAL A 15 -1.68 6.09 -7.52
N SER A 16 -2.75 6.86 -7.67
CA SER A 16 -3.21 7.81 -6.65
C SER A 16 -4.61 7.44 -6.21
N GLY A 17 -4.94 7.70 -4.94
CA GLY A 17 -6.25 7.41 -4.40
C GLY A 17 -6.43 7.95 -2.98
N GLU A 18 -7.60 7.70 -2.42
CA GLU A 18 -7.95 8.01 -1.04
C GLU A 18 -7.82 6.75 -0.16
N ILE A 19 -7.27 6.92 1.04
CA ILE A 19 -7.22 5.86 2.05
C ILE A 19 -8.59 5.77 2.70
N THR A 20 -9.32 4.68 2.47
CA THR A 20 -10.68 4.49 3.01
C THR A 20 -10.71 3.71 4.31
N GLU A 21 -9.72 2.84 4.53
CA GLU A 21 -9.60 2.00 5.73
C GLU A 21 -8.12 1.78 6.06
N ILE A 22 -7.79 1.64 7.35
CA ILE A 22 -6.49 1.20 7.84
C ILE A 22 -6.72 0.17 8.95
N SER A 23 -6.16 -1.03 8.80
CA SER A 23 -6.24 -2.07 9.82
C SER A 23 -5.40 -1.71 11.05
N GLN A 24 -5.69 -2.34 12.19
CA GLN A 24 -4.82 -2.24 13.35
C GLN A 24 -3.37 -2.68 13.01
N PRO A 25 -2.35 -1.86 13.32
CA PRO A 25 -0.95 -2.24 13.11
C PRO A 25 -0.59 -3.49 13.90
N LYS A 26 0.09 -4.44 13.24
CA LYS A 26 0.59 -5.67 13.85
C LYS A 26 2.11 -5.61 13.93
N GLU A 27 2.64 -6.02 15.07
CA GLU A 27 4.08 -6.27 15.20
C GLU A 27 4.42 -7.64 14.61
N ILE A 28 5.48 -7.68 13.81
CA ILE A 28 5.97 -8.88 13.15
C ILE A 28 7.49 -8.98 13.29
N THR A 29 7.96 -10.19 13.56
CA THR A 29 9.40 -10.48 13.57
C THR A 29 9.84 -10.83 12.15
N THR A 30 10.72 -10.01 11.59
CA THR A 30 11.35 -10.27 10.29
C THR A 30 12.78 -10.78 10.49
N ARG A 31 13.41 -11.29 9.42
CA ARG A 31 14.85 -11.65 9.44
C ARG A 31 15.78 -10.48 9.79
N PHE A 32 15.29 -9.26 9.71
CA PHE A 32 16.04 -8.02 9.99
C PHE A 32 15.67 -7.40 11.34
N GLY A 33 14.83 -8.06 12.15
CA GLY A 33 14.32 -7.58 13.44
C GLY A 33 12.81 -7.37 13.45
N MET A 34 12.31 -6.84 14.58
CA MET A 34 10.90 -6.48 14.73
C MET A 34 10.52 -5.31 13.82
N ASN A 35 9.35 -5.41 13.19
CA ASN A 35 8.78 -4.33 12.40
C ASN A 35 7.25 -4.30 12.59
N ARG A 36 6.61 -3.22 12.16
CA ARG A 36 5.15 -3.07 12.17
C ARG A 36 4.62 -3.13 10.74
N VAL A 37 3.47 -3.77 10.56
CA VAL A 37 2.73 -3.79 9.30
C VAL A 37 1.25 -3.49 9.55
N ALA A 38 0.64 -2.70 8.68
CA ALA A 38 -0.80 -2.50 8.60
C ALA A 38 -1.24 -2.61 7.14
N THR A 39 -2.48 -3.02 6.92
CA THR A 39 -3.10 -3.03 5.59
C THR A 39 -4.06 -1.86 5.51
N ALA A 40 -3.87 -1.01 4.51
CA ALA A 40 -4.81 0.03 4.15
C ALA A 40 -5.60 -0.35 2.90
N LYS A 41 -6.79 0.22 2.72
CA LYS A 41 -7.50 0.21 1.44
C LYS A 41 -7.28 1.55 0.75
N LEU A 42 -6.72 1.51 -0.46
CA LEU A 42 -6.57 2.67 -1.34
C LEU A 42 -7.65 2.58 -2.42
N LYS A 43 -8.39 3.67 -2.61
CA LYS A 43 -9.51 3.73 -3.56
C LYS A 43 -9.37 4.89 -4.52
N ASP A 44 -9.64 4.65 -5.79
CA ASP A 44 -9.82 5.67 -6.81
C ASP A 44 -11.22 5.54 -7.43
N GLU A 45 -11.50 6.25 -8.53
CA GLU A 45 -12.81 6.16 -9.18
C GLU A 45 -13.06 4.82 -9.91
N THR A 46 -12.01 4.02 -10.12
CA THR A 46 -12.03 2.79 -10.90
C THR A 46 -12.07 1.53 -10.05
N GLY A 47 -11.60 1.59 -8.80
CA GLY A 47 -11.60 0.44 -7.91
C GLY A 47 -10.90 0.68 -6.58
N GLU A 48 -10.66 -0.42 -5.87
CA GLU A 48 -9.94 -0.45 -4.60
C GLU A 48 -8.82 -1.49 -4.64
N ILE A 49 -7.73 -1.21 -3.92
CA ILE A 49 -6.62 -2.14 -3.75
C ILE A 49 -6.10 -2.09 -2.31
N GLN A 50 -5.60 -3.21 -1.83
CA GLN A 50 -4.90 -3.24 -0.55
C GLN A 50 -3.50 -2.66 -0.69
N LEU A 51 -3.15 -1.78 0.23
CA LEU A 51 -1.82 -1.18 0.36
C LEU A 51 -1.18 -1.67 1.66
N SER A 52 -0.01 -2.28 1.56
CA SER A 52 0.78 -2.70 2.71
C SER A 52 1.64 -1.55 3.21
N LEU A 53 1.33 -1.08 4.42
CA LEU A 53 2.04 -0.01 5.11
C LEU A 53 3.04 -0.60 6.11
N TRP A 54 4.31 -0.24 5.96
CA TRP A 54 5.40 -0.76 6.79
C TRP A 54 6.02 0.32 7.67
N GLY A 55 6.24 -0.02 8.94
CA GLY A 55 6.92 0.85 9.90
C GLY A 55 6.36 2.27 9.90
N LYS A 56 7.21 3.25 9.56
CA LYS A 56 6.85 4.67 9.55
C LYS A 56 5.72 5.04 8.58
N GLN A 57 5.50 4.26 7.52
CA GLN A 57 4.41 4.54 6.56
C GLN A 57 3.04 4.48 7.21
N ILE A 58 2.89 3.64 8.25
CA ILE A 58 1.65 3.50 9.03
C ILE A 58 1.28 4.83 9.68
N ASP A 59 2.29 5.55 10.16
CA ASP A 59 2.11 6.80 10.91
C ASP A 59 2.10 8.03 9.97
N MET A 60 2.35 7.85 8.66
CA MET A 60 2.35 8.93 7.65
C MET A 60 0.96 9.23 7.07
N VAL A 61 0.00 8.32 7.22
CA VAL A 61 -1.31 8.40 6.59
C VAL A 61 -2.44 8.16 7.58
N SER A 62 -3.62 8.67 7.26
CA SER A 62 -4.86 8.49 8.00
C SER A 62 -6.01 8.19 7.03
N VAL A 63 -7.10 7.62 7.55
CA VAL A 63 -8.33 7.47 6.76
C VAL A 63 -8.81 8.85 6.30
N GLY A 64 -9.17 8.95 5.02
CA GLY A 64 -9.54 10.19 4.32
C GLY A 64 -8.36 10.89 3.63
N ASP A 65 -7.12 10.47 3.86
CA ASP A 65 -5.97 11.05 3.19
C ASP A 65 -5.93 10.65 1.71
N LYS A 66 -5.66 11.63 0.85
CA LYS A 66 -5.29 11.37 -0.54
C LYS A 66 -3.79 11.15 -0.61
N VAL A 67 -3.40 10.08 -1.27
CA VAL A 67 -2.00 9.68 -1.40
C VAL A 67 -1.69 9.25 -2.83
N GLU A 68 -0.42 9.38 -3.17
CA GLU A 68 0.17 8.83 -4.38
C GLU A 68 1.21 7.77 -3.99
N ILE A 69 1.10 6.60 -4.60
CA ILE A 69 2.13 5.58 -4.58
C ILE A 69 2.91 5.69 -5.88
N VAL A 70 4.23 5.81 -5.78
CA VAL A 70 5.15 5.89 -6.93
C VAL A 70 6.09 4.69 -6.90
N ASN A 71 6.31 4.06 -8.06
CA ASN A 71 7.19 2.89 -8.23
C ASN A 71 6.93 1.77 -7.20
N GLY A 72 5.66 1.50 -6.92
CA GLY A 72 5.22 0.37 -6.12
C GLY A 72 5.34 -0.95 -6.88
N TYR A 73 5.07 -2.05 -6.18
CA TYR A 73 4.95 -3.38 -6.78
C TYR A 73 3.78 -4.13 -6.18
N THR A 74 3.23 -5.07 -6.93
CA THR A 74 2.14 -5.92 -6.44
C THR A 74 2.61 -7.32 -6.13
N LYS A 75 1.98 -7.90 -5.12
CA LYS A 75 2.21 -9.28 -4.74
C LYS A 75 0.91 -9.89 -4.24
N ASP A 76 0.66 -11.15 -4.60
CA ASP A 76 -0.36 -11.95 -3.97
C ASP A 76 0.00 -12.24 -2.51
N PHE A 77 -0.94 -11.94 -1.62
CA PHE A 77 -0.88 -12.33 -0.22
C PHE A 77 -2.21 -12.97 0.16
N HIS A 78 -2.19 -14.28 0.35
CA HIS A 78 -3.38 -15.08 0.71
C HIS A 78 -4.54 -14.91 -0.30
N GLY A 79 -4.24 -14.84 -1.61
CA GLY A 79 -5.24 -14.70 -2.67
C GLY A 79 -5.74 -13.27 -2.87
N GLN A 80 -5.11 -12.28 -2.23
CA GLN A 80 -5.42 -10.86 -2.40
C GLN A 80 -4.20 -10.13 -2.95
N ILE A 81 -4.41 -9.32 -4.00
CA ILE A 81 -3.37 -8.48 -4.57
C ILE A 81 -3.10 -7.33 -3.61
N GLN A 82 -1.85 -7.23 -3.14
CA GLN A 82 -1.38 -6.13 -2.31
C GLN A 82 -0.37 -5.27 -3.07
N LEU A 83 -0.64 -3.97 -3.10
CA LEU A 83 0.33 -2.94 -3.48
C LEU A 83 1.30 -2.71 -2.31
N ASN A 84 2.58 -2.64 -2.63
CA ASN A 84 3.65 -2.43 -1.69
C ASN A 84 4.57 -1.33 -2.22
N VAL A 85 5.16 -0.55 -1.31
CA VAL A 85 6.16 0.46 -1.66
C VAL A 85 7.54 -0.19 -1.56
N GLY A 86 8.23 -0.32 -2.70
CA GLY A 86 9.57 -0.91 -2.76
C GLY A 86 10.68 0.08 -2.36
N LYS A 87 11.93 -0.39 -2.42
CA LYS A 87 13.12 0.43 -2.09
C LYS A 87 13.22 1.73 -2.90
N ASN A 88 12.81 1.69 -4.16
CA ASN A 88 12.85 2.83 -5.09
C ASN A 88 11.47 3.50 -5.25
N GLY A 89 10.49 3.10 -4.43
CA GLY A 89 9.17 3.66 -4.42
C GLY A 89 8.98 4.65 -3.28
N SER A 90 7.92 5.45 -3.39
CA SER A 90 7.51 6.36 -2.33
C SER A 90 6.01 6.34 -2.12
N LEU A 91 5.63 6.73 -0.91
CA LEU A 91 4.27 7.10 -0.54
C LEU A 91 4.29 8.60 -0.28
N ASN A 92 3.52 9.35 -1.05
CA ASN A 92 3.41 10.80 -0.94
C ASN A 92 1.97 11.15 -0.54
N LYS A 93 1.80 12.04 0.43
CA LYS A 93 0.49 12.62 0.75
C LYS A 93 0.21 13.82 -0.17
N LEU A 94 -1.03 13.94 -0.65
CA LEU A 94 -1.50 15.00 -1.56
C LEU A 94 -2.24 16.11 -0.82
#